data_AF-A0A8J3RB91-F1
#
_entry.id   AF-A0A8J3RB91-F1
#
_cell.length_a   1.000
_cell.length_b   1.000
_cell.length_c   1.000
_cell.angle_alpha   90.00
_cell.angle_beta   90.00
_cell.angle_gamma   90.00
#
_symmetry.space_group_name_H-M   'P 1'
#
loop_
_entity.id
_entity.type
_entity.pdbx_description
1 polymer ?
#
loop_
_entity_poly.entity_id
_entity_poly.type
_entity_poly.pdbx_seq_one_letter_code
_entity_poly.pdbx_strand_id
1 'polypeptide(L)'
;MKYLTIQEVLCVGDLSGFEARLDELMNSLLDLAEQDTYIEDPDLAATLTIGRVDVQMTVEAEDPAEAMVKALCALRTAIHAIGDATPGWETDRAVMHVAPLEDADRLFADA
;
A
#
# COMPACT_ATOMS: atom_id res chain seq x y z
N MET A 1 -9.94 2.31 15.91
CA MET A 1 -10.83 1.55 15.02
C MET A 1 -10.01 0.99 13.88
N LYS A 2 -10.41 -0.13 13.28
CA LYS A 2 -9.69 -0.73 12.15
C LYS A 2 -10.31 -0.31 10.83
N TYR A 3 -9.45 0.09 9.89
CA TYR A 3 -9.82 0.50 8.55
C TYR A 3 -9.08 -0.35 7.53
N LEU A 4 -9.80 -0.83 6.51
CA LEU A 4 -9.14 -1.34 5.32
C LEU A 4 -8.75 -0.16 4.45
N THR A 5 -7.49 -0.11 4.03
CA THR A 5 -6.99 0.86 3.06
C THR A 5 -6.51 0.15 1.80
N ILE A 6 -6.80 0.73 0.63
CA ILE A 6 -6.27 0.28 -0.66
C ILE A 6 -5.71 1.52 -1.37
N GLN A 7 -4.43 1.48 -1.73
CA GLN A 7 -3.75 2.57 -2.40
C GLN A 7 -3.19 2.08 -3.75
N GLU A 8 -3.66 2.69 -4.85
CA GLU A 8 -3.04 2.50 -6.16
C GLU A 8 -1.80 3.40 -6.28
N VAL A 9 -0.65 2.80 -6.63
CA VAL A 9 0.59 3.50 -6.99
C VAL A 9 1.10 2.99 -8.34
N LEU A 10 1.82 3.87 -9.04
CA LEU A 10 2.42 3.60 -10.33
C LEU A 10 3.94 3.67 -10.21
N CYS A 11 4.59 2.52 -10.31
CA CYS A 11 6.03 2.47 -10.49
C CYS A 11 6.38 2.92 -11.92
N VAL A 12 7.10 4.03 -12.05
CA VAL A 12 7.53 4.59 -13.34
C VAL A 12 9.02 4.37 -13.57
N GLY A 13 9.42 4.32 -14.85
CA GLY A 13 10.82 4.13 -15.25
C GLY A 13 11.10 2.72 -15.77
N ASP A 14 12.26 2.17 -15.41
CA ASP A 14 12.64 0.82 -15.81
C ASP A 14 11.89 -0.22 -14.96
N LEU A 15 11.12 -1.07 -15.64
CA LEU A 15 10.37 -2.16 -15.03
C LEU A 15 11.10 -3.51 -15.17
N SER A 16 12.35 -3.50 -15.65
CA SER A 16 13.18 -4.70 -15.61
C SER A 16 13.39 -5.15 -14.15
N GLY A 17 13.10 -6.41 -13.86
CA GLY A 17 13.16 -6.95 -12.49
C GLY A 17 12.06 -6.47 -11.54
N PHE A 18 10.98 -5.87 -12.05
CA PHE A 18 9.94 -5.30 -11.19
C PHE A 18 9.28 -6.33 -10.26
N GLU A 19 9.13 -7.58 -10.67
CA GLU A 19 8.64 -8.68 -9.82
C GLU A 19 9.49 -8.84 -8.54
N ALA A 20 10.82 -8.96 -8.68
CA ALA A 20 11.71 -9.09 -7.53
C ALA A 20 11.67 -7.86 -6.61
N ARG A 21 11.51 -6.67 -7.18
CA ARG A 21 11.35 -5.42 -6.42
C ARG A 21 10.02 -5.39 -5.63
N LEU A 22 8.96 -5.99 -6.17
CA LEU A 22 7.70 -6.16 -5.44
C LEU A 22 7.80 -7.20 -4.33
N ASP A 23 8.57 -8.28 -4.53
CA ASP A 23 8.87 -9.24 -3.46
C ASP A 23 9.61 -8.56 -2.30
N GLU A 24 10.60 -7.73 -2.60
CA GLU A 24 11.29 -6.91 -1.59
C GLU A 24 10.35 -5.94 -0.89
N LEU A 25 9.46 -5.28 -1.65
CA LEU A 25 8.47 -4.36 -1.08
C LEU A 25 7.50 -5.11 -0.13
N MET A 26 7.02 -6.29 -0.52
CA MET A 26 6.15 -7.11 0.33
C MET A 26 6.85 -7.49 1.64
N ASN A 27 8.09 -7.99 1.55
CA ASN A 27 8.86 -8.35 2.74
C ASN A 27 9.04 -7.15 3.65
N SER A 28 9.34 -5.97 3.10
CA SER A 28 9.46 -4.76 3.91
C SER A 28 8.14 -4.32 4.55
N LEU A 29 6.99 -4.51 3.90
CA LEU A 29 5.69 -4.21 4.48
C LEU A 29 5.35 -5.19 5.61
N LEU A 30 5.67 -6.48 5.43
CA LEU A 30 5.50 -7.51 6.47
C LEU A 30 6.39 -7.21 7.69
N ASP A 31 7.68 -6.91 7.47
CA ASP A 31 8.62 -6.53 8.53
C ASP A 31 8.14 -5.28 9.29
N LEU A 32 7.50 -4.33 8.59
CA LEU A 32 6.92 -3.14 9.21
C LEU A 32 5.69 -3.49 10.05
N ALA A 33 4.80 -4.35 9.56
CA ALA A 33 3.61 -4.80 10.30
C ALA A 33 3.97 -5.62 11.57
N GLU A 34 5.13 -6.30 11.59
CA GLU A 34 5.63 -6.95 12.81
C GLU A 34 6.10 -5.94 13.89
N GLN A 35 6.47 -4.73 13.48
CA GLN A 35 7.07 -3.71 14.35
C GLN A 35 6.10 -2.59 14.73
N ASP A 36 5.18 -2.22 13.84
CA ASP A 36 4.19 -1.17 14.04
C ASP A 36 2.81 -1.78 14.27
N THR A 37 2.33 -1.70 15.51
CA THR A 37 1.03 -2.25 15.92
C THR A 37 -0.16 -1.56 15.25
N TYR A 38 0.03 -0.44 14.55
CA TYR A 38 -1.04 0.24 13.82
C TYR A 38 -1.27 -0.33 12.42
N ILE A 39 -0.40 -1.17 11.88
CA ILE A 39 -0.49 -1.74 10.53
C ILE A 39 -0.58 -3.26 10.62
N GLU A 40 -1.53 -3.85 9.90
CA GLU A 40 -1.76 -5.30 9.88
C GLU A 40 -2.07 -5.78 8.46
N ASP A 41 -1.79 -7.06 8.21
CA ASP A 41 -2.16 -7.80 6.99
C ASP A 41 -1.90 -7.04 5.68
N PRO A 42 -0.66 -6.57 5.43
CA PRO A 42 -0.35 -5.96 4.14
C PRO A 42 -0.49 -6.98 3.01
N ASP A 43 -0.97 -6.52 1.86
CA ASP A 43 -1.10 -7.31 0.63
C ASP A 43 -0.83 -6.41 -0.59
N LEU A 44 -0.44 -7.04 -1.71
CA LEU A 44 -0.22 -6.33 -2.96
C LEU A 44 -0.74 -7.10 -4.16
N ALA A 45 -1.36 -6.37 -5.08
CA ALA A 45 -1.68 -6.84 -6.43
C ALA A 45 -1.01 -5.92 -7.46
N ALA A 46 -0.43 -6.47 -8.52
CA ALA A 46 0.31 -5.68 -9.50
C ALA A 46 0.05 -6.07 -10.95
N THR A 47 0.03 -5.08 -11.83
CA THR A 47 0.11 -5.24 -13.29
C THR A 47 1.53 -4.94 -13.75
N LEU A 48 2.38 -5.97 -13.79
CA LEU A 48 3.83 -5.83 -14.01
C LEU A 48 4.21 -5.08 -15.28
N THR A 49 3.45 -5.26 -16.37
CA THR A 49 3.74 -4.67 -17.68
C THR A 49 3.62 -3.15 -17.72
N ILE A 50 2.88 -2.55 -16.78
CA ILE A 50 2.64 -1.11 -16.72
C ILE A 50 3.06 -0.49 -15.38
N GLY A 51 3.65 -1.26 -14.46
CA GLY A 51 4.14 -0.75 -13.19
C GLY A 51 3.06 -0.43 -12.16
N ARG A 52 1.80 -0.80 -12.40
CA ARG A 52 0.68 -0.47 -11.51
C ARG A 52 0.58 -1.44 -10.35
N VAL A 53 0.45 -0.93 -9.13
CA VAL A 53 0.39 -1.72 -7.89
C VAL A 53 -0.72 -1.19 -7.00
N ASP A 54 -1.59 -2.08 -6.55
CA ASP A 54 -2.56 -1.83 -5.51
C ASP A 54 -1.99 -2.40 -4.20
N VAL A 55 -1.77 -1.53 -3.23
CA VAL A 55 -1.28 -1.91 -1.90
C VAL A 55 -2.43 -1.83 -0.92
N GLN A 56 -2.71 -2.94 -0.26
CA GLN A 56 -3.75 -3.05 0.75
C GLN A 56 -3.12 -3.25 2.13
N MET A 57 -3.73 -2.67 3.16
CA MET A 57 -3.41 -2.99 4.56
C MET A 57 -4.57 -2.61 5.48
N THR A 58 -4.65 -3.29 6.63
CA THR A 58 -5.51 -2.89 7.74
C THR A 58 -4.77 -1.89 8.62
N VAL A 59 -5.43 -0.79 8.99
CA VAL A 59 -4.84 0.29 9.78
C VAL A 59 -5.69 0.59 11.00
N GLU A 60 -5.06 0.64 12.18
CA GLU A 60 -5.69 1.16 13.38
C GLU A 60 -5.55 2.70 13.48
N ALA A 61 -6.70 3.38 13.49
CA ALA A 61 -6.80 4.84 13.56
C ALA A 61 -8.09 5.32 14.24
N GLU A 62 -8.15 6.59 14.61
CA GLU A 62 -9.32 7.26 15.17
C GLU A 62 -10.37 7.57 14.10
N ASP A 63 -9.93 7.90 12.89
CA ASP A 63 -10.80 8.24 11.76
C ASP A 63 -10.21 7.81 10.40
N PRO A 64 -10.99 7.85 9.30
CA PRO A 64 -10.52 7.43 7.99
C PRO A 64 -9.35 8.26 7.45
N ALA A 65 -9.28 9.56 7.75
CA ALA A 65 -8.21 10.41 7.24
C ALA A 65 -6.88 10.09 7.93
N GLU A 66 -6.90 9.81 9.23
CA GLU A 66 -5.73 9.32 9.95
C GLU A 66 -5.29 7.94 9.41
N ALA A 67 -6.23 7.03 9.14
CA ALA A 67 -5.91 5.73 8.53
C ALA A 67 -5.19 5.88 7.18
N MET A 68 -5.67 6.79 6.32
CA MET A 68 -5.05 7.11 5.04
C MET A 68 -3.61 7.64 5.20
N VAL A 69 -3.39 8.55 6.15
CA VAL A 69 -2.05 9.11 6.41
C VAL A 69 -1.09 8.03 6.89
N LYS A 70 -1.53 7.18 7.83
CA LYS A 70 -0.74 6.06 8.34
C LYS A 70 -0.38 5.05 7.24
N ALA A 71 -1.36 4.65 6.42
CA ALA A 71 -1.12 3.76 5.28
C ALA A 71 -0.10 4.34 4.29
N LEU A 72 -0.24 5.64 3.95
CA LEU A 72 0.70 6.33 3.08
C LEU A 72 2.11 6.39 3.66
N CYS A 73 2.25 6.67 4.96
CA CYS A 73 3.53 6.67 5.66
C CYS A 73 4.16 5.27 5.69
N ALA A 74 3.37 4.22 5.93
CA ALA A 74 3.82 2.84 5.93
C ALA A 74 4.36 2.43 4.55
N LEU A 75 3.59 2.68 3.48
CA LEU A 75 4.02 2.38 2.11
C LEU A 75 5.31 3.12 1.74
N ARG A 76 5.39 4.43 2.03
CA ARG A 76 6.61 5.21 1.76
C ARG A 76 7.83 4.71 2.54
N THR A 77 7.61 4.28 3.79
CA THR A 77 8.68 3.70 4.62
C THR A 77 9.19 2.40 4.01
N ALA A 78 8.29 1.52 3.58
CA ALA A 78 8.67 0.26 2.93
C ALA A 78 9.39 0.48 1.59
N ILE A 79 8.92 1.42 0.77
CA ILE A 79 9.60 1.85 -0.46
C ILE A 79 11.04 2.31 -0.15
N HIS A 80 11.23 3.13 0.87
CA HIS A 80 12.58 3.57 1.23
C HIS A 80 13.47 2.44 1.78
N ALA A 81 12.89 1.45 2.46
CA ALA A 81 13.62 0.32 3.01
C ALA A 81 14.19 -0.61 1.92
N ILE A 82 13.51 -0.72 0.76
CA ILE A 82 14.04 -1.46 -0.40
C ILE A 82 15.05 -0.67 -1.23
N GLY A 83 15.47 0.52 -0.74
CA GLY A 83 16.48 1.36 -1.37
C GLY A 83 15.93 2.31 -2.44
N ASP A 84 14.62 2.33 -2.64
CA ASP A 84 13.99 3.27 -3.55
C ASP A 84 13.80 4.66 -2.94
N ALA A 85 13.42 5.59 -3.80
CA ALA A 85 12.89 6.88 -3.41
C ALA A 85 11.39 6.94 -3.71
N THR A 86 10.66 7.82 -3.02
CA THR A 86 9.24 8.04 -3.33
C THR A 86 8.99 8.60 -4.74
N PRO A 87 9.84 9.46 -5.33
CA PRO A 87 9.83 9.68 -6.78
C PRO A 87 10.11 8.37 -7.52
N GLY A 88 9.30 8.08 -8.54
CA GLY A 88 9.30 6.76 -9.18
C GLY A 88 8.14 5.87 -8.74
N TRP A 89 7.44 6.23 -7.66
CA TRP A 89 6.21 5.60 -7.17
C TRP A 89 5.09 6.64 -7.12
N GLU A 90 4.50 6.91 -8.27
CA GLU A 90 3.59 8.03 -8.47
C GLU A 90 2.15 7.65 -8.11
N THR A 91 1.42 8.59 -7.54
CA THR A 91 -0.03 8.45 -7.31
C THR A 91 -0.79 9.07 -8.48
N ASP A 92 -0.64 8.51 -9.68
CA ASP A 92 -1.16 9.12 -10.94
C ASP A 92 -2.68 9.34 -10.90
N ARG A 93 -3.43 8.43 -10.26
CA ARG A 93 -4.89 8.58 -10.07
C ARG A 93 -5.30 9.05 -8.67
N ALA A 94 -4.38 9.13 -7.72
CA ALA A 94 -4.61 9.48 -6.32
C ALA A 94 -5.83 8.77 -5.68
N VAL A 95 -6.07 7.52 -6.06
CA VAL A 95 -7.18 6.74 -5.49
C VAL A 95 -6.64 5.99 -4.29
N MET A 96 -6.98 6.49 -3.10
CA MET A 96 -6.88 5.75 -1.87
C MET A 96 -8.29 5.51 -1.36
N HIS A 97 -8.68 4.23 -1.32
CA HIS A 97 -9.93 3.81 -0.71
C HIS A 97 -9.68 3.53 0.76
N VAL A 98 -10.62 3.96 1.60
CA VAL A 98 -10.62 3.67 3.03
C VAL A 98 -12.04 3.38 3.48
N ALA A 99 -12.22 2.29 4.22
CA ALA A 99 -13.50 1.95 4.84
C ALA A 99 -13.25 1.32 6.21
N PRO A 100 -14.16 1.50 7.19
CA PRO A 100 -14.16 0.66 8.38
C PRO A 100 -14.09 -0.81 7.98
N LEU A 101 -13.30 -1.61 8.70
CA LEU A 101 -13.05 -3.01 8.34
C LEU A 101 -14.36 -3.83 8.27
N GLU A 102 -15.35 -3.51 9.09
CA GLU A 102 -16.69 -4.13 9.10
C GLU A 102 -17.52 -3.84 7.84
N ASP A 103 -17.18 -2.80 7.08
CA ASP A 103 -17.83 -2.40 5.83
C ASP A 103 -16.97 -2.68 4.59
N ALA A 104 -15.81 -3.34 4.76
CA ALA A 104 -14.80 -3.52 3.72
C ALA A 104 -15.32 -4.27 2.47
N ASP A 105 -16.28 -5.18 2.64
CA ASP A 105 -16.92 -5.92 1.53
C ASP A 105 -17.49 -4.99 0.45
N ARG A 106 -17.86 -3.75 0.80
CA ARG A 106 -18.36 -2.76 -0.15
C ARG A 106 -17.26 -2.19 -1.06
N LEU A 107 -16.00 -2.17 -0.62
CA LEU A 107 -14.88 -1.68 -1.46
C LEU A 107 -14.59 -2.64 -2.62
N PHE A 108 -14.79 -3.94 -2.42
CA PHE A 108 -14.56 -4.96 -3.46
C PHE A 108 -15.74 -5.09 -4.44
N ALA A 109 -16.91 -4.52 -4.13
CA ALA A 109 -18.10 -4.62 -4.96
C ALA A 109 -18.12 -3.64 -6.15
N ASP A 110 -17.33 -2.56 -6.06
CA ASP A 110 -17.28 -1.47 -7.05
C ASP A 110 -15.92 -1.39 -7.81
N ALA A 111 -15.01 -2.34 -7.57
CA ALA A 111 -13.66 -2.41 -8.15
C ALA A 111 -13.58 -3.27 -9.44
#